data_AF-A0A938FR15-F1
#
_entry.id   AF-A0A938FR15-F1
#
_cell.length_a   1.000
_cell.length_b   1.000
_cell.length_c   1.000
_cell.angle_alpha   90.00
_cell.angle_beta   90.00
_cell.angle_gamma   90.00
#
_symmetry.space_group_name_H-M   'P 1'
#
loop_
_entity.id
_entity.type
_entity.pdbx_description
1 polymer ?
#
loop_
_entity_poly.entity_id
_entity_poly.type
_entity_poly.pdbx_seq_one_letter_code
_entity_poly.pdbx_strand_id
1 'polypeptide(L)'
;MRAEEQREKRARISALLKAKDLDAVVLRKGANVAWITSGRAHIPTTLELSCMDVIVYQDRIVVVTNKIEAPRLKEEELSGDEEVLIVNWFEGRDALLPKGSKIGTDGADAERI
;
A
#
# COMPACT_ATOMS: atom_id res chain seq x y z
N MET A 1 17.35 4.94 11.89
CA MET A 1 17.70 4.89 10.46
C MET A 1 16.50 4.46 9.60
N ARG A 2 15.92 3.26 9.76
CA ARG A 2 14.71 2.83 8.99
C ARG A 2 13.45 3.69 9.17
N ALA A 3 13.16 4.08 10.41
CA ALA A 3 11.98 4.92 10.70
C ALA A 3 12.09 6.33 10.10
N GLU A 4 13.31 6.85 9.92
CA GLU A 4 13.55 8.17 9.32
C GLU A 4 13.29 8.13 7.80
N GLU A 5 13.83 7.12 7.12
CA GLU A 5 13.58 6.87 5.69
C GLU A 5 12.08 6.68 5.41
N GLN A 6 11.41 5.92 6.26
CA GLN A 6 9.96 5.73 6.22
C GLN A 6 9.19 7.04 6.33
N ARG A 7 9.54 7.88 7.31
CA ARG A 7 8.94 9.20 7.49
C ARG A 7 9.16 10.10 6.27
N GLU A 8 10.35 10.07 5.69
CA GLU A 8 10.65 10.88 4.50
C GLU A 8 9.78 10.46 3.30
N LYS A 9 9.64 9.16 3.04
CA LYS A 9 8.78 8.66 1.95
C LYS A 9 7.31 8.98 2.18
N ARG A 10 6.83 8.85 3.42
CA ARG A 10 5.48 9.28 3.82
C ARG A 10 5.28 10.78 3.60
N ALA A 11 6.27 11.61 3.93
CA ALA A 11 6.22 13.05 3.67
C ALA A 11 6.14 13.37 2.17
N ARG A 12 6.88 12.64 1.32
CA ARG A 12 6.80 12.79 -0.14
C ARG A 12 5.41 12.44 -0.68
N ILE A 13 4.79 11.35 -0.21
CA ILE A 13 3.43 10.99 -0.61
C ILE A 13 2.42 12.02 -0.09
N SER A 14 2.55 12.49 1.16
CA SER A 14 1.67 13.53 1.70
C SER A 14 1.72 14.82 0.86
N ALA A 15 2.91 15.24 0.43
CA ALA A 15 3.07 16.38 -0.46
C ALA A 15 2.42 16.14 -1.84
N LEU A 16 2.58 14.93 -2.40
CA LEU A 16 1.95 14.54 -3.66
C LEU A 16 0.42 14.57 -3.58
N LEU A 17 -0.16 13.99 -2.52
CA LEU A 17 -1.60 13.97 -2.29
C LEU A 17 -2.17 15.39 -2.24
N LYS A 18 -1.52 16.29 -1.48
CA LYS A 18 -1.90 17.71 -1.41
C LYS A 18 -1.80 18.42 -2.76
N ALA A 19 -0.71 18.20 -3.50
CA ALA A 19 -0.50 18.84 -4.80
C ALA A 19 -1.52 18.39 -5.86
N LYS A 20 -2.07 17.18 -5.73
CA LYS A 20 -3.04 16.60 -6.67
C LYS A 20 -4.49 16.63 -6.18
N ASP A 21 -4.76 17.24 -5.02
CA ASP A 21 -6.08 17.24 -4.36
C ASP A 21 -6.66 15.81 -4.16
N LEU A 22 -5.80 14.90 -3.70
CA LEU A 22 -6.15 13.50 -3.42
C LEU A 22 -6.28 13.25 -1.92
N ASP A 23 -7.22 12.37 -1.57
CA ASP A 23 -7.43 11.91 -0.19
C ASP A 23 -6.48 10.76 0.15
N ALA A 24 -6.20 9.90 -0.83
CA ALA A 24 -5.28 8.77 -0.69
C ALA A 24 -4.72 8.31 -2.04
N VAL A 25 -3.70 7.45 -1.97
CA VAL A 25 -3.18 6.69 -3.11
C VAL A 25 -3.12 5.21 -2.79
N VAL A 26 -3.53 4.37 -3.74
CA VAL A 26 -3.47 2.90 -3.67
C VAL A 26 -2.29 2.41 -4.50
N LEU A 27 -1.31 1.82 -3.83
CA LEU A 27 -0.10 1.24 -4.43
C LEU A 27 -0.24 -0.29 -4.51
N ARG A 28 -0.17 -0.82 -5.73
CA ARG A 28 -0.37 -2.25 -6.02
C ARG A 28 0.83 -2.88 -6.72
N LYS A 29 1.62 -2.07 -7.44
CA LYS A 29 2.82 -2.54 -8.13
C LYS A 29 3.91 -2.84 -7.13
N GLY A 30 4.56 -3.99 -7.28
CA GLY A 30 5.54 -4.45 -6.29
C GLY A 30 6.70 -3.48 -6.05
N ALA A 31 7.14 -2.73 -7.08
CA ALA A 31 8.18 -1.72 -6.94
C ALA A 31 7.76 -0.55 -6.02
N ASN A 32 6.51 -0.07 -6.14
CA ASN A 32 6.02 1.04 -5.34
C ASN A 32 5.69 0.60 -3.91
N VAL A 33 5.19 -0.63 -3.75
CA VAL A 33 4.99 -1.25 -2.44
C VAL A 33 6.33 -1.41 -1.72
N ALA A 34 7.34 -1.99 -2.35
CA ALA A 34 8.68 -2.13 -1.76
C ALA A 34 9.33 -0.78 -1.44
N TRP A 35 9.11 0.22 -2.30
CA TRP A 35 9.60 1.58 -2.04
C TRP A 35 8.98 2.14 -0.76
N ILE A 36 7.65 2.14 -0.62
CA ILE A 36 6.98 2.74 0.54
C ILE A 36 7.20 1.93 1.82
N THR A 37 7.37 0.60 1.77
CA THR A 37 7.66 -0.21 2.97
C THR A 37 9.14 -0.23 3.37
N SER A 38 10.03 0.45 2.63
CA SER A 38 11.47 0.58 2.94
C SER A 38 12.16 -0.77 3.20
N GLY A 39 11.65 -1.81 2.57
CA GLY A 39 12.05 -3.19 2.77
C GLY A 39 11.85 -3.96 1.48
N ARG A 40 12.65 -5.02 1.33
CA ARG A 40 12.51 -5.99 0.24
C ARG A 40 11.19 -6.72 0.45
N ALA A 41 10.06 -6.09 0.12
CA ALA A 41 8.82 -6.83 -0.04
C ALA A 41 9.20 -7.98 -0.97
N HIS A 42 9.22 -9.20 -0.43
CA HIS A 42 9.69 -10.37 -1.17
C HIS A 42 8.56 -10.76 -2.11
N ILE A 43 8.29 -9.87 -3.04
CA ILE A 43 7.32 -9.97 -4.10
C ILE A 43 8.08 -10.73 -5.16
N PRO A 44 7.64 -11.95 -5.52
CA PRO A 44 8.21 -12.65 -6.65
C PRO A 44 8.25 -11.67 -7.83
N THR A 45 9.43 -11.37 -8.35
CA THR A 45 9.60 -10.45 -9.49
C THR A 45 8.89 -10.93 -10.75
N THR A 46 8.43 -12.19 -10.75
CA THR A 46 7.61 -12.82 -11.77
C THR A 46 6.11 -12.49 -11.67
N LEU A 47 5.66 -11.87 -10.56
CA LEU A 47 4.28 -11.45 -10.36
C LEU A 47 4.18 -9.92 -10.48
N GLU A 48 3.27 -9.45 -11.31
CA GLU A 48 3.05 -8.01 -11.53
C GLU A 48 2.39 -7.33 -10.31
N LEU A 49 1.61 -8.10 -9.54
CA LEU A 49 0.91 -7.64 -8.34
C LEU A 49 1.59 -8.15 -7.06
N SER A 50 1.68 -7.24 -6.09
CA SER A 50 2.14 -7.54 -4.74
C SER A 50 1.20 -8.49 -3.99
N CYS A 51 1.73 -9.20 -3.00
CA CYS A 51 0.94 -9.98 -2.03
C CYS A 51 0.05 -9.09 -1.13
N MET A 52 0.29 -7.78 -1.13
CA MET A 52 -0.50 -6.76 -0.43
C MET A 52 -0.71 -5.51 -1.28
N ASP A 53 -1.81 -4.81 -1.06
CA ASP A 53 -2.02 -3.45 -1.56
C ASP A 53 -1.83 -2.47 -0.41
N VAL A 54 -1.12 -1.36 -0.66
CA VAL A 54 -0.82 -0.34 0.34
C VAL A 54 -1.59 0.93 0.02
N ILE A 55 -2.41 1.38 0.97
CA ILE A 55 -3.19 2.61 0.87
C ILE A 55 -2.53 3.64 1.78
N VAL A 56 -2.12 4.76 1.20
CA VAL A 56 -1.50 5.86 1.94
C VAL A 56 -2.48 7.03 1.99
N TYR A 57 -2.99 7.32 3.19
CA TYR A 57 -3.77 8.52 3.49
C TYR A 57 -2.84 9.62 4.01
N GLN A 58 -3.39 10.81 4.26
CA GLN A 58 -2.62 11.93 4.82
C GLN A 58 -2.11 11.66 6.25
N ASP A 59 -2.85 10.89 7.04
CA ASP A 59 -2.65 10.68 8.48
C ASP A 59 -2.31 9.23 8.86
N ARG A 60 -2.59 8.26 7.97
CA ARG A 60 -2.41 6.83 8.24
C ARG A 60 -2.03 6.02 7.00
N ILE A 61 -1.55 4.79 7.24
CA ILE A 61 -1.34 3.78 6.19
C ILE A 61 -2.19 2.55 6.51
N VAL A 62 -2.86 2.04 5.48
CA VAL A 62 -3.64 0.81 5.56
C VAL A 62 -3.05 -0.19 4.58
N VAL A 63 -2.89 -1.44 5.01
CA VAL A 63 -2.42 -2.56 4.19
C VAL A 63 -3.55 -3.55 4.06
N VAL A 64 -3.93 -3.86 2.82
CA VAL A 64 -4.87 -4.95 2.53
C VAL A 64 -4.08 -6.16 2.06
N THR A 65 -4.27 -7.29 2.71
CA THR A 65 -3.60 -8.55 2.35
C THR A 65 -4.51 -9.76 2.60
N ASN A 66 -4.10 -10.94 2.16
CA ASN A 66 -4.84 -12.16 2.43
C ASN A 66 -4.44 -12.79 3.77
N LYS A 67 -5.31 -13.67 4.29
CA LYS A 67 -5.11 -14.35 5.57
C LYS A 67 -3.83 -15.20 5.67
N ILE A 68 -3.30 -15.69 4.54
CA ILE A 68 -2.09 -16.51 4.50
C ILE A 68 -0.83 -15.62 4.66
N GLU A 69 -0.81 -14.47 3.99
CA GLU A 69 0.33 -13.54 3.99
C GLU A 69 0.35 -12.63 5.21
N ALA A 70 -0.80 -12.33 5.82
CA ALA A 70 -0.90 -11.38 6.92
C ALA A 70 0.07 -11.62 8.10
N PRO A 71 0.27 -12.88 8.59
CA PRO A 71 1.21 -13.12 9.69
C PRO A 71 2.66 -12.82 9.27
N ARG A 72 3.08 -13.32 8.11
CA ARG A 72 4.43 -13.12 7.57
C ARG A 72 4.73 -11.63 7.35
N LEU A 73 3.80 -10.90 6.73
CA LEU A 73 3.96 -9.47 6.48
C LEU A 73 4.13 -8.67 7.79
N LYS A 74 3.35 -8.99 8.82
CA LYS A 74 3.46 -8.35 10.14
C LYS A 74 4.79 -8.63 10.83
N GLU A 75 5.36 -9.81 10.62
CA GLU A 75 6.62 -10.22 11.24
C GLU A 75 7.85 -9.70 10.47
N GLU A 76 7.80 -9.69 9.14
CA GLU A 76 8.96 -9.47 8.28
C GLU A 76 9.02 -8.08 7.64
N GLU A 77 7.87 -7.47 7.29
CA GLU A 77 7.81 -6.34 6.35
C GLU A 77 7.21 -5.06 6.94
N LEU A 78 6.23 -5.18 7.84
CA LEU A 78 5.51 -4.03 8.41
C LEU A 78 6.19 -3.49 9.67
N SER A 79 6.10 -2.18 9.91
CA SER A 79 6.67 -1.58 11.13
C SER A 79 5.75 -1.74 12.34
N GLY A 80 4.47 -2.06 12.10
CA GLY A 80 3.41 -2.07 13.11
C GLY A 80 2.63 -0.76 13.20
N ASP A 81 3.03 0.26 12.44
CA ASP A 81 2.29 1.53 12.34
C ASP A 81 1.13 1.46 11.33
N GLU A 82 1.10 0.41 10.50
CA GLU A 82 0.07 0.18 9.49
C GLU A 82 -1.18 -0.51 10.08
N GLU A 83 -2.36 -0.03 9.69
CA GLU A 83 -3.60 -0.77 9.90
C GLU A 83 -3.67 -1.92 8.89
N VAL A 84 -3.88 -3.16 9.35
CA VAL A 84 -3.89 -4.34 8.46
C VAL A 84 -5.30 -4.89 8.32
N LEU A 85 -5.85 -4.79 7.10
CA LEU A 85 -7.11 -5.39 6.70
C LEU A 85 -6.86 -6.74 6.01
N ILE A 86 -7.63 -7.75 6.38
CA ILE A 86 -7.41 -9.13 5.94
C ILE A 86 -8.64 -9.64 5.20
N VAL A 87 -8.42 -10.15 3.98
CA VAL A 87 -9.41 -10.92 3.20
C VAL A 87 -9.11 -12.42 3.24
N ASN A 88 -10.08 -13.25 2.89
CA ASN A 88 -9.79 -14.66 2.64
C ASN A 88 -8.88 -14.81 1.41
N TRP A 89 -8.12 -15.90 1.34
CA TRP A 89 -7.16 -16.12 0.24
C TRP A 89 -7.81 -16.28 -1.13
N PHE A 90 -9.08 -16.67 -1.18
CA PHE A 90 -9.86 -16.81 -2.41
C PHE A 90 -10.60 -15.52 -2.81
N GLU A 91 -10.55 -14.49 -1.98
CA GLU A 91 -11.21 -13.21 -2.24
C GLU A 91 -10.23 -12.21 -2.86
N GLY A 92 -10.73 -11.39 -3.79
CA GLY A 92 -9.98 -10.25 -4.27
C GLY A 92 -9.89 -9.15 -3.21
N ARG A 93 -8.77 -8.44 -3.14
CA ARG A 93 -8.55 -7.35 -2.19
C ARG A 93 -9.31 -6.06 -2.54
N ASP A 94 -9.78 -5.92 -3.78
CA ASP A 94 -10.38 -4.68 -4.30
C ASP A 94 -11.61 -4.21 -3.51
N ALA A 95 -12.39 -5.14 -2.95
CA ALA A 95 -13.56 -4.82 -2.13
C ALA A 95 -13.23 -3.99 -0.87
N LEU A 96 -11.98 -4.02 -0.40
CA LEU A 96 -11.51 -3.24 0.75
C LEU A 96 -10.67 -2.02 0.36
N LEU A 97 -10.45 -1.79 -0.93
CA LEU A 97 -9.70 -0.64 -1.42
C LEU A 97 -10.65 0.56 -1.59
N PRO A 98 -10.23 1.78 -1.19
CA PRO A 98 -11.04 2.98 -1.41
C PRO A 98 -11.22 3.23 -2.92
N LYS A 99 -12.33 3.87 -3.28
CA LYS A 99 -12.73 4.18 -4.66
C LYS A 99 -13.18 5.64 -4.71
N GLY A 100 -13.09 6.26 -5.89
CA GLY A 100 -13.60 7.61 -6.14
C GLY A 100 -12.59 8.55 -6.78
N SER A 101 -13.06 9.72 -7.17
CA SER A 101 -12.30 10.70 -7.95
C SER A 101 -11.13 11.36 -7.22
N LYS A 102 -11.01 11.16 -5.90
CA LYS A 102 -9.91 11.65 -5.06
C LYS A 102 -8.97 10.54 -4.61
N ILE A 103 -9.10 9.34 -5.17
CA ILE A 103 -8.26 8.19 -4.87
C ILE A 103 -7.34 7.95 -6.05
N GLY A 104 -6.04 8.18 -5.84
CA GLY A 104 -5.03 7.88 -6.84
C GLY A 104 -4.68 6.39 -6.87
N THR A 105 -4.12 5.91 -7.99
CA THR A 105 -3.50 4.58 -8.06
C THR A 105 -2.21 4.59 -8.88
N ASP A 106 -1.38 3.56 -8.71
CA ASP A 106 -0.12 3.41 -9.45
C ASP A 106 -0.23 2.57 -10.74
N GLY A 107 -1.46 2.24 -11.16
CA GLY A 107 -1.78 1.51 -12.38
C GLY A 107 -3.01 2.09 -13.09
N ALA A 108 -3.39 1.49 -14.23
CA ALA A 108 -4.67 1.82 -14.85
C ALA A 108 -5.81 1.21 -14.02
N ASP A 109 -6.81 2.00 -13.68
CA ASP A 109 -7.94 1.57 -12.86
C ASP A 109 -9.19 2.37 -13.27
N ALA A 110 -10.36 1.73 -13.26
CA ALA A 110 -11.62 2.36 -13.66
C ALA A 110 -12.30 3.11 -12.50
N GLU A 111 -11.91 2.83 -11.26
CA GLU A 111 -12.54 3.31 -10.04
C GLU A 111 -11.66 4.32 -9.28
N ARG A 112 -10.45 4.59 -9.80
CA ARG A 112 -9.38 5.42 -9.23
C ARG A 112 -8.69 6.21 -10.35
N ILE A 113 -7.99 7.29 -9.99
CA ILE A 113 -7.35 8.21 -10.94
C ILE A 113 -5.82 8.08 -11.01
#